data_AF-A0A257XAU8-F1
#
_entry.id   AF-A0A257XAU8-F1
#
_cell.length_a   1.000
_cell.length_b   1.000
_cell.length_c   1.000
_cell.angle_alpha   90.00
_cell.angle_beta   90.00
_cell.angle_gamma   90.00
#
_symmetry.space_group_name_H-M   'P 1'
#
loop_
_entity.id
_entity.type
_entity.pdbx_description
1 polymer ?
#
loop_
_entity_poly.entity_id
_entity_poly.type
_entity_poly.pdbx_seq_one_letter_code
_entity_poly.pdbx_strand_id
1 'polypeptide(L)'
;MNEIRSWLERFSWDFVVAQNAVLCQAKNALHKPTSDGFDATKALWETRHAEPMNLMEAVDLCRQCHRMAPFCFYNGNTFAAIARSMVDQVSLAAAEAAVLRSLTGHIVAGVATPEQIESFRKFCERSE
;
A
#
# COMPACT_ATOMS: atom_id res chain seq x y z
N MET A 1 12.38 -12.45 3.72
CA MET A 1 11.40 -12.45 2.62
C MET A 1 11.88 -11.53 1.50
N ASN A 2 12.93 -11.97 0.81
CA ASN A 2 13.43 -11.34 -0.42
C ASN A 2 12.75 -11.93 -1.66
N GLU A 3 11.53 -12.45 -1.49
CA GLU A 3 10.75 -13.02 -2.59
C GLU A 3 10.38 -11.91 -3.58
N ILE A 4 10.84 -12.06 -4.81
CA ILE A 4 10.51 -11.18 -5.93
C ILE A 4 9.28 -11.75 -6.63
N ARG A 5 8.19 -10.99 -6.62
CA ARG A 5 6.94 -11.34 -7.33
C ARG A 5 6.07 -10.12 -7.55
N SER A 6 5.01 -10.28 -8.32
CA SER A 6 4.05 -9.21 -8.63
C SER A 6 3.04 -9.03 -7.49
N TRP A 7 3.50 -8.55 -6.33
CA TRP A 7 2.67 -8.37 -5.12
C TRP A 7 1.39 -7.56 -5.35
N LEU A 8 1.46 -6.61 -6.30
CA LEU A 8 0.42 -5.62 -6.56
C LEU A 8 -0.41 -5.91 -7.82
N GLU A 9 -0.16 -7.01 -8.52
CA GLU A 9 -0.73 -7.31 -9.85
C GLU A 9 -2.27 -7.26 -9.85
N ARG A 10 -2.88 -7.83 -8.80
CA ARG A 10 -4.34 -7.91 -8.65
C ARG A 10 -5.03 -6.57 -8.32
N PHE A 11 -4.27 -5.53 -7.99
CA PHE A 11 -4.81 -4.22 -7.63
C PHE A 11 -4.66 -3.27 -8.81
N SER A 12 -5.53 -3.41 -9.82
CA SER A 12 -5.57 -2.46 -10.95
C SER A 12 -5.86 -1.03 -10.48
N TRP A 13 -5.64 -0.04 -11.35
CA TRP A 13 -6.02 1.33 -11.02
C TRP A 13 -7.50 1.48 -10.66
N ASP A 14 -8.39 0.79 -11.39
CA ASP A 14 -9.83 0.79 -11.09
C ASP A 14 -10.12 0.23 -9.68
N PHE A 15 -9.36 -0.79 -9.25
CA PHE A 15 -9.44 -1.27 -7.86
C PHE A 15 -9.02 -0.17 -6.87
N VAL A 16 -7.95 0.58 -7.14
CA VAL A 16 -7.50 1.69 -6.28
C VAL A 16 -8.60 2.76 -6.14
N VAL A 17 -9.23 3.15 -7.25
CA VAL A 17 -10.33 4.12 -7.28
C VAL A 17 -11.53 3.58 -6.48
N ALA A 18 -11.93 2.33 -6.71
CA ALA A 18 -13.04 1.71 -6.00
C ALA A 18 -12.77 1.58 -4.49
N GLN A 19 -11.55 1.21 -4.10
CA GLN A 19 -11.14 1.15 -2.69
C GLN A 19 -11.22 2.53 -2.02
N ASN A 20 -10.81 3.60 -2.70
CA ASN A 20 -10.96 4.96 -2.18
C ASN A 20 -12.44 5.35 -2.05
N ALA A 21 -13.27 5.02 -3.06
CA ALA A 21 -14.69 5.33 -3.05
C ALA A 21 -15.42 4.68 -1.84
N VAL A 22 -15.12 3.42 -1.53
CA VAL A 22 -15.66 2.71 -0.35
C VAL A 22 -15.27 3.42 0.95
N LEU A 23 -14.00 3.83 1.09
CA LEU A 23 -13.52 4.55 2.28
C LEU A 23 -14.18 5.92 2.43
N CYS A 24 -14.33 6.67 1.34
CA CYS A 24 -15.04 7.93 1.30
C CYS A 24 -16.51 7.76 1.70
N GLN A 25 -17.21 6.79 1.13
CA GLN A 25 -18.61 6.51 1.43
C GLN A 25 -18.82 6.15 2.91
N ALA A 26 -17.96 5.30 3.48
CA ALA A 26 -18.05 4.87 4.88
C ALA A 26 -17.91 6.04 5.89
N LYS A 27 -17.36 7.18 5.46
CA LYS A 27 -17.15 8.36 6.29
C LYS A 27 -17.86 9.62 5.78
N ASN A 28 -18.76 9.46 4.80
CA ASN A 28 -19.47 10.55 4.14
C ASN A 28 -18.53 11.66 3.62
N ALA A 29 -17.38 11.28 3.06
CA ALA A 29 -16.43 12.20 2.44
C ALA A 29 -16.60 12.24 0.92
N LEU A 30 -16.17 13.34 0.30
CA LEU A 30 -16.20 13.51 -1.14
C LEU A 30 -15.19 12.57 -1.81
N HIS A 31 -15.67 11.67 -2.67
CA HIS A 31 -14.82 10.93 -3.59
C HIS A 31 -14.61 11.74 -4.87
N LYS A 32 -13.41 12.31 -5.03
CA LYS A 32 -13.03 13.09 -6.22
C LYS A 32 -11.52 12.99 -6.47
N PRO A 33 -11.07 12.91 -7.74
CA PRO A 33 -9.66 13.03 -8.09
C PRO A 33 -9.11 14.44 -7.81
N THR A 34 -7.81 14.55 -7.52
CA THR A 34 -7.09 15.82 -7.54
C THR A 34 -6.67 16.18 -8.96
N SER A 35 -6.47 17.48 -9.26
CA SER A 35 -6.01 17.94 -10.58
C SER A 35 -4.58 17.50 -10.88
N ASP A 36 -3.72 17.49 -9.86
CA ASP A 36 -2.27 17.38 -10.05
C ASP A 36 -1.78 15.95 -9.77
N GLY A 37 -2.44 15.24 -8.86
CA GLY A 37 -1.98 13.94 -8.35
C GLY A 37 -2.56 12.74 -9.09
N PHE A 38 -3.81 12.83 -9.59
CA PHE A 38 -4.54 11.66 -10.06
C PHE A 38 -3.87 10.98 -11.27
N ASP A 39 -3.69 11.71 -12.37
CA ASP A 39 -3.15 11.14 -13.62
C ASP A 39 -1.69 10.70 -13.48
N ALA A 40 -0.88 11.48 -12.75
CA ALA A 40 0.51 11.12 -12.48
C ALA A 40 0.62 9.84 -11.64
N THR A 41 -0.24 9.70 -10.61
CA THR A 41 -0.26 8.49 -9.77
C THR A 41 -0.77 7.30 -10.55
N LYS A 42 -1.81 7.49 -11.39
CA LYS A 42 -2.33 6.45 -12.28
C LYS A 42 -1.24 5.90 -13.19
N ALA A 43 -0.52 6.79 -13.88
CA ALA A 43 0.55 6.40 -14.79
C ALA A 43 1.68 5.64 -14.09
N LEU A 44 2.10 6.11 -12.90
CA LEU A 44 3.08 5.38 -12.07
C LEU A 44 2.54 4.01 -11.65
N TRP A 45 1.29 3.93 -11.22
CA TRP A 45 0.69 2.68 -10.75
C TRP A 45 0.59 1.67 -11.88
N GLU A 46 0.00 2.04 -13.01
CA GLU A 46 -0.21 1.18 -14.18
C GLU A 46 1.10 0.65 -14.77
N THR A 47 2.21 1.39 -14.64
CA THR A 47 3.53 0.92 -15.11
C THR A 47 4.20 -0.06 -14.14
N ARG A 48 3.97 0.08 -12.83
CA ARG A 48 4.75 -0.64 -11.81
C ARG A 48 3.99 -1.78 -11.14
N HIS A 49 2.66 -1.72 -11.02
CA HIS A 49 1.92 -2.61 -10.13
C HIS A 49 1.98 -4.09 -10.52
N ALA A 50 2.19 -4.40 -11.81
CA ALA A 50 2.35 -5.75 -12.32
C ALA A 50 3.80 -6.24 -12.37
N GLU A 51 4.78 -5.36 -12.14
CA GLU A 51 6.19 -5.73 -12.18
C GLU A 51 6.58 -6.58 -10.95
N PRO A 52 7.45 -7.58 -11.12
CA PRO A 52 8.02 -8.30 -10.00
C PRO A 52 8.86 -7.38 -9.11
N MET A 53 8.61 -7.39 -7.81
CA MET A 53 9.32 -6.60 -6.80
C MET A 53 9.36 -7.32 -5.46
N ASN A 54 10.20 -6.88 -4.53
CA ASN A 54 10.14 -7.37 -3.15
C ASN A 54 9.03 -6.64 -2.36
N LEU A 55 8.68 -7.16 -1.17
CA LEU A 55 7.61 -6.57 -0.37
C LEU A 55 7.93 -5.13 0.09
N MET A 56 9.19 -4.78 0.32
CA MET A 56 9.56 -3.42 0.71
C MET A 56 9.31 -2.43 -0.44
N GLU A 57 9.68 -2.80 -1.66
CA GLU A 57 9.41 -2.04 -2.87
C GLU A 57 7.91 -1.85 -3.10
N ALA A 58 7.10 -2.90 -2.89
CA ALA A 58 5.65 -2.81 -3.03
C ALA A 58 5.01 -1.86 -1.98
N VAL A 59 5.49 -1.90 -0.74
CA VAL A 59 5.07 -0.98 0.33
C VAL A 59 5.51 0.44 0.05
N ASP A 60 6.73 0.62 -0.47
CA ASP A 60 7.24 1.94 -0.85
C ASP A 60 6.45 2.54 -2.04
N LEU A 61 6.12 1.75 -3.06
CA LEU A 61 5.25 2.19 -4.15
C LEU A 61 3.90 2.68 -3.63
N CYS A 62 3.27 1.94 -2.71
CA CYS A 62 2.03 2.37 -2.05
C CYS A 62 2.22 3.71 -1.31
N ARG A 63 3.35 3.90 -0.63
CA ARG A 63 3.68 5.16 0.07
C ARG A 63 3.93 6.31 -0.89
N GLN A 64 4.62 6.08 -2.02
CA GLN A 64 4.83 7.08 -3.06
C GLN A 64 3.49 7.55 -3.62
N CYS A 65 2.60 6.62 -3.99
CA CYS A 65 1.27 6.96 -4.51
C CYS A 65 0.40 7.69 -3.48
N HIS A 66 0.50 7.35 -2.18
CA HIS A 66 -0.11 8.15 -1.13
C HIS A 66 0.39 9.61 -1.17
N ARG A 67 1.70 9.83 -1.22
CA ARG A 67 2.30 11.17 -1.21
C ARG A 67 1.96 12.00 -2.45
N MET A 68 1.66 11.35 -3.58
CA MET A 68 1.19 12.02 -4.80
C MET A 68 -0.27 12.50 -4.70
N ALA A 69 -1.00 12.05 -3.67
CA ALA A 69 -2.35 12.51 -3.34
C ALA A 69 -3.35 12.48 -4.53
N PRO A 70 -3.62 11.31 -5.14
CA PRO A 70 -4.53 11.20 -6.29
C PRO A 70 -5.99 11.58 -5.99
N PHE A 71 -6.45 11.52 -4.74
CA PHE A 71 -7.82 11.81 -4.34
C PHE A 71 -7.88 12.97 -3.35
N CYS A 72 -9.03 13.66 -3.26
CA CYS A 72 -9.21 14.73 -2.28
C CYS A 72 -9.12 14.23 -0.82
N PHE A 73 -9.51 12.97 -0.56
CA PHE A 73 -9.53 12.38 0.78
C PHE A 73 -9.01 10.94 0.78
N TYR A 74 -8.56 10.49 1.95
CA TYR A 74 -8.22 9.09 2.25
C TYR A 74 -7.12 8.45 1.39
N ASN A 75 -6.21 9.22 0.79
CA ASN A 75 -5.07 8.69 0.04
C ASN A 75 -4.26 7.67 0.87
N GLY A 76 -3.81 8.06 2.07
CA GLY A 76 -3.05 7.17 2.96
C GLY A 76 -3.81 5.91 3.34
N ASN A 77 -5.11 6.02 3.65
CA ASN A 77 -5.95 4.87 3.99
C ASN A 77 -6.16 3.92 2.81
N THR A 78 -6.29 4.46 1.59
CA THR A 78 -6.48 3.68 0.36
C THR A 78 -5.27 2.78 0.12
N PHE A 79 -4.08 3.36 0.08
CA PHE A 79 -2.86 2.60 -0.18
C PHE A 79 -2.46 1.74 1.03
N ALA A 80 -2.76 2.15 2.27
CA ALA A 80 -2.54 1.31 3.44
C ALA A 80 -3.44 0.06 3.45
N ALA A 81 -4.68 0.16 2.97
CA ALA A 81 -5.57 -1.00 2.83
C ALA A 81 -5.04 -2.01 1.80
N ILE A 82 -4.53 -1.51 0.67
CA ILE A 82 -3.87 -2.35 -0.35
C ILE A 82 -2.64 -3.03 0.23
N ALA A 83 -1.76 -2.27 0.90
CA ALA A 83 -0.54 -2.83 1.49
C ALA A 83 -0.81 -3.89 2.56
N ARG A 84 -1.84 -3.70 3.39
CA ARG A 84 -2.30 -4.71 4.36
C ARG A 84 -2.78 -5.98 3.67
N SER A 85 -3.48 -5.84 2.55
CA SER A 85 -3.99 -6.98 1.78
C SER A 85 -2.85 -7.79 1.13
N MET A 86 -1.66 -7.19 0.94
CA MET A 86 -0.48 -7.94 0.47
C MET A 86 0.01 -8.96 1.51
N VAL A 87 -0.16 -8.67 2.80
CA VAL A 87 0.25 -9.58 3.89
C VAL A 87 -0.54 -10.88 3.85
N ASP A 88 -1.78 -10.86 3.35
CA ASP A 88 -2.62 -12.06 3.20
C ASP A 88 -2.04 -13.06 2.18
N GLN A 89 -1.11 -12.60 1.34
CA GLN A 89 -0.42 -13.44 0.36
C GLN A 89 0.82 -14.14 0.94
N VAL A 90 1.15 -13.88 2.21
CA VAL A 90 2.29 -14.48 2.91
C VAL A 90 1.78 -15.53 3.89
N SER A 91 2.39 -16.72 3.88
CA SER A 91 2.05 -17.77 4.83
C SER A 91 2.71 -17.50 6.19
N LEU A 92 2.03 -16.72 7.04
CA LEU A 92 2.49 -16.36 8.38
C LEU A 92 1.53 -16.88 9.47
N ALA A 93 2.07 -17.10 10.67
CA ALA A 93 1.22 -17.28 11.84
C ALA A 93 0.36 -16.01 12.07
N ALA A 94 -0.85 -16.18 12.61
CA ALA A 94 -1.83 -15.09 12.74
C ALA A 94 -1.27 -13.86 13.49
N ALA A 95 -0.47 -14.08 14.53
CA ALA A 95 0.18 -13.01 15.29
C ALA A 95 1.22 -12.24 14.44
N GLU A 96 2.07 -12.94 13.70
CA GLU A 96 3.06 -12.31 12.81
C GLU A 96 2.38 -11.56 11.66
N ALA A 97 1.33 -12.12 11.07
CA ALA A 97 0.54 -11.46 10.05
C ALA A 97 -0.13 -10.18 10.58
N ALA A 98 -0.64 -10.18 11.82
CA ALA A 98 -1.22 -9.00 12.44
C ALA A 98 -0.18 -7.88 12.64
N VAL A 99 1.03 -8.24 13.12
CA VAL A 99 2.14 -7.30 13.27
C VAL A 99 2.53 -6.72 11.90
N LEU A 100 2.71 -7.56 10.88
CA LEU A 100 3.11 -7.10 9.55
C LEU A 100 2.05 -6.19 8.91
N ARG A 101 0.75 -6.50 9.05
CA ARG A 101 -0.34 -5.60 8.60
C ARG A 101 -0.31 -4.24 9.31
N SER A 102 0.01 -4.22 10.60
CA SER A 102 0.14 -2.96 11.34
C SER A 102 1.32 -2.14 10.83
N LEU A 103 2.49 -2.76 10.67
CA LEU A 103 3.71 -2.07 10.22
C LEU A 103 3.54 -1.50 8.81
N THR A 104 3.11 -2.32 7.85
CA THR A 104 2.87 -1.90 6.45
C THR A 104 1.86 -0.77 6.37
N GLY A 105 0.76 -0.86 7.13
CA GLY A 105 -0.24 0.20 7.21
C GLY A 105 0.31 1.52 7.74
N HIS A 106 1.08 1.50 8.82
CA HIS A 106 1.69 2.71 9.39
C HIS A 106 2.72 3.34 8.46
N ILE A 107 3.54 2.53 7.78
CA ILE A 107 4.56 3.00 6.84
C ILE A 107 3.90 3.73 5.67
N VAL A 108 2.89 3.11 5.04
CA VAL A 108 2.18 3.72 3.92
C VAL A 108 1.44 4.98 4.35
N ALA A 109 0.74 4.95 5.49
CA ALA A 109 0.04 6.12 6.02
C ALA A 109 0.99 7.25 6.47
N GLY A 110 2.31 7.02 6.51
CA GLY A 110 3.30 8.02 6.89
C GLY A 110 3.37 8.30 8.40
N VAL A 111 2.88 7.38 9.23
CA VAL A 111 2.84 7.51 10.70
C VAL A 111 3.76 6.52 11.41
N ALA A 112 4.52 5.72 10.66
CA ALA A 112 5.47 4.76 11.23
C ALA A 112 6.64 5.47 11.92
N THR A 113 7.00 5.00 13.11
CA THR A 113 8.23 5.43 13.79
C THR A 113 9.48 4.80 13.14
N PRO A 114 10.68 5.35 13.37
CA PRO A 114 11.92 4.73 12.90
C PRO A 114 12.07 3.27 13.33
N GLU A 115 11.65 2.94 14.55
CA GLU A 115 11.71 1.57 15.09
C GLU A 115 10.75 0.63 14.36
N GLN A 116 9.58 1.13 13.94
CA GLN A 116 8.61 0.36 13.15
C GLN A 116 9.13 0.10 11.73
N ILE A 117 9.74 1.12 11.09
CA ILE A 117 10.38 0.97 9.78
C ILE A 117 11.51 -0.07 9.86
N GLU A 118 12.33 0.03 10.90
CA GLU A 118 13.43 -0.90 11.15
C GLU A 118 12.94 -2.32 11.42
N SER A 119 11.85 -2.47 12.18
CA SER A 119 11.22 -3.77 12.43
C SER A 119 10.67 -4.39 11.16
N PHE A 120 10.05 -3.59 10.29
CA PHE A 120 9.57 -4.04 8.98
C PHE A 120 10.71 -4.47 8.06
N ARG A 121 11.80 -3.70 8.03
CA ARG A 121 13.01 -4.03 7.26
C ARG A 121 13.60 -5.36 7.72
N LYS A 122 13.81 -5.53 9.04
CA LYS A 122 14.27 -6.79 9.62
C LYS A 122 13.35 -7.96 9.27
N PHE A 123 12.03 -7.75 9.32
CA PHE A 123 11.06 -8.76 8.91
C PHE A 123 11.25 -9.18 7.44
N CYS A 124 11.41 -8.20 6.54
CA CYS A 124 11.64 -8.47 5.12
C CYS A 124 13.01 -9.12 4.87
N GLU A 125 14.02 -8.87 5.69
CA GLU A 125 15.36 -9.45 5.57
C GLU A 125 15.49 -10.87 6.14
N ARG A 126 14.54 -11.32 6.98
CA ARG A 126 14.51 -12.71 7.47
C ARG A 126 14.38 -13.66 6.27
N SER A 127 15.52 -14.13 5.78
CA SER A 127 15.60 -15.28 4.89
C SER A 127 15.08 -16.47 5.68
N GLU A 128 14.24 -17.30 5.09
CA GLU A 128 14.09 -18.66 5.62
C GLU A 128 15.47 -19.33 5.68
#